data_AF-A0A5K0YCT8-F1
#
_entry.id   AF-A0A5K0YCT8-F1
#
_cell.length_a   1.000
_cell.length_b   1.000
_cell.length_c   1.000
_cell.angle_alpha   90.00
_cell.angle_beta   90.00
_cell.angle_gamma   90.00
#
_symmetry.space_group_name_H-M   'P 1'
#
loop_
_entity.id
_entity.type
_entity.pdbx_description
1 polymer ?
#
loop_
_entity_poly.entity_id
_entity_poly.type
_entity_poly.pdbx_seq_one_letter_code
_entity_poly.pdbx_strand_id
1 'polypeptide(L)' 'EVWPGPCVFPDFTQQKARLWWAKLVKDFMSNGVDGIWNDMNEPAIFKAIRISKFWSC' A
#
# COMPACT_ATOMS: atom_id res chain seq x y z
N GLU A 1 7.45 -1.31 10.24
CA GLU A 1 8.21 -0.21 9.62
C GLU A 1 8.41 -0.53 8.15
N VAL A 2 8.30 0.48 7.30
CA VAL A 2 8.64 0.45 5.86
C VAL A 2 9.56 1.63 5.56
N TRP A 3 9.82 1.95 4.28
CA TRP A 3 10.75 3.01 3.87
C TRP A 3 10.66 4.33 4.67
N PRO A 4 9.47 4.92 4.94
CA PRO A 4 9.35 6.15 5.72
C PRO A 4 9.42 5.97 7.25
N GLY A 5 9.66 4.76 7.76
CA GLY A 5 9.64 4.46 9.20
C GLY A 5 8.25 4.02 9.71
N PRO A 6 7.79 4.49 10.89
CA PRO A 6 6.46 4.18 11.41
C PRO A 6 5.34 4.75 10.52
N CYS A 7 4.41 3.90 10.10
CA CYS A 7 3.30 4.28 9.23
C CYS A 7 2.07 3.39 9.49
N VAL A 8 0.93 3.80 8.95
CA VAL A 8 -0.32 3.02 8.95
C VAL A 8 -0.63 2.53 7.54
N PHE A 9 -1.27 1.37 7.43
CA PHE A 9 -1.70 0.83 6.15
C PHE A 9 -3.20 1.08 5.95
N PRO A 10 -3.62 1.64 4.81
CA PRO A 10 -5.04 1.75 4.49
C PRO A 10 -5.65 0.36 4.29
N ASP A 11 -6.78 0.11 4.95
CA ASP A 11 -7.54 -1.12 4.78
C ASP A 11 -8.42 -1.03 3.51
N PHE A 12 -7.91 -1.55 2.40
CA PHE A 12 -8.61 -1.52 1.11
C PHE A 12 -9.83 -2.47 1.02
N THR A 13 -10.09 -3.32 2.02
CA THR A 13 -11.34 -4.10 2.09
C THR A 13 -12.54 -3.18 2.34
N GLN A 14 -12.33 -2.05 3.02
CA GLN A 14 -13.34 -1.06 3.30
C GLN A 14 -13.57 -0.12 2.12
N GLN A 15 -14.85 0.05 1.73
CA GLN A 15 -15.23 0.97 0.65
C GLN A 15 -14.78 2.41 0.91
N LYS A 16 -14.83 2.85 2.17
CA LYS A 16 -14.42 4.22 2.56
C LYS A 16 -12.96 4.49 2.25
N ALA A 17 -12.07 3.53 2.50
CA ALA A 17 -10.64 3.65 2.18
C ALA A 17 -10.41 3.73 0.67
N ARG A 18 -11.12 2.92 -0.13
CA ARG A 18 -11.04 2.97 -1.60
C ARG A 18 -11.51 4.31 -2.16
N LEU A 19 -12.60 4.87 -1.64
CA LEU A 19 -13.12 6.19 -2.07
C LEU A 19 -12.16 7.33 -1.70
N TRP A 20 -11.59 7.29 -0.49
CA TRP A 20 -10.57 8.24 -0.07
C TRP A 20 -9.34 8.18 -0.98
N TRP A 21 -8.83 6.99 -1.27
CA TRP A 21 -7.67 6.80 -2.15
C TRP A 21 -7.94 7.30 -3.58
N ALA A 22 -9.10 6.98 -4.14
CA ALA A 22 -9.48 7.43 -5.49
C ALA A 22 -9.50 8.97 -5.61
N LYS A 23 -9.89 9.68 -4.55
CA LYS A 23 -9.85 11.15 -4.53
C LYS A 23 -8.42 11.69 -4.62
N LEU A 24 -7.48 11.09 -3.89
CA LEU A 24 -6.07 11.49 -3.93
C LEU A 24 -5.46 11.24 -5.32
N VAL A 25 -5.72 10.07 -5.90
CA VAL A 25 -5.22 9.70 -7.24
C VAL A 25 -5.75 10.63 -8.32
N LYS A 26 -7.01 11.06 -8.23
CA LYS A 26 -7.64 11.95 -9.24
C LYS A 26 -6.82 13.21 -9.48
N ASP A 27 -6.27 13.80 -8.43
CA ASP A 27 -5.47 15.03 -8.54
C ASP A 27 -4.16 14.76 -9.31
N PHE A 28 -3.49 13.61 -9.07
CA PHE A 28 -2.29 13.22 -9.82
C PHE A 28 -2.58 12.94 -11.30
N MET A 29 -3.68 12.24 -11.60
CA MET A 29 -4.08 11.99 -12.99
C MET A 29 -4.37 13.30 -13.75
N SER A 30 -4.96 14.28 -13.07
CA SER A 30 -5.22 15.60 -13.68
C SER A 30 -3.96 16.39 -14.03
N ASN A 31 -2.83 16.05 -13.40
CA ASN A 31 -1.52 16.65 -13.64
C ASN A 31 -0.68 15.89 -14.69
N GLY A 32 -1.29 14.97 -15.46
CA GLY A 32 -0.62 14.28 -16.57
C GLY A 32 0.13 13.01 -16.19
N VAL A 33 -0.20 12.39 -15.05
CA VAL A 33 0.29 11.05 -14.70
C VAL A 33 -0.52 10.00 -15.46
N ASP A 34 0.14 9.11 -16.18
CA ASP A 34 -0.50 8.09 -17.03
C ASP A 34 -0.68 6.72 -16.35
N GLY A 35 -0.06 6.49 -15.19
CA GLY A 35 -0.12 5.21 -14.50
C GLY A 35 0.40 5.25 -13.06
N ILE A 36 0.01 4.24 -12.28
CA ILE A 36 0.43 4.06 -10.89
C ILE A 36 1.04 2.67 -10.75
N TRP A 37 2.19 2.60 -10.08
CA TRP A 37 2.79 1.34 -9.65
C TRP A 37 2.54 1.16 -8.14
N ASN A 38 1.86 0.07 -7.80
CA ASN A 38 1.67 -0.34 -6.41
C ASN A 38 2.82 -1.29 -6.02
N ASP A 39 3.69 -0.84 -5.14
CA ASP A 39 4.81 -1.60 -4.59
C ASP A 39 4.58 -1.88 -3.09
N MET A 40 5.23 -2.92 -2.56
CA MET A 40 5.18 -3.31 -1.14
C MET A 40 3.77 -3.66 -0.62
N ASN A 41 2.87 -4.13 -1.48
CA ASN A 41 1.44 -4.32 -1.20
C ASN A 41 1.05 -5.71 -0.67
N GLU A 42 2.03 -6.59 -0.38
CA GLU A 42 1.80 -7.90 0.24
C GLU A 42 1.12 -7.86 1.61
N PRO A 43 1.25 -6.85 2.51
CA PRO A 43 2.17 -5.71 2.64
C PRO A 43 3.55 -6.09 3.22
N ALA A 44 4.62 -5.47 2.72
CA ALA A 44 5.96 -5.72 3.25
C ALA A 44 6.19 -4.99 4.58
N ILE A 45 6.59 -5.73 5.62
CA ILE A 45 6.85 -5.17 6.97
C ILE A 45 8.30 -5.50 7.35
N PHE A 46 9.17 -4.49 7.46
CA PHE A 46 10.60 -4.68 7.74
C PHE A 46 10.91 -5.29 9.11
N LYS A 47 10.01 -5.07 10.09
CA LYS A 47 10.12 -5.58 11.47
C LYS A 47 9.05 -6.63 11.79
N ALA A 48 8.58 -7.38 10.79
CA ALA A 48 7.75 -8.53 11.08
C ALA A 48 8.61 -9.58 11.82
N ILE A 49 8.20 -9.97 13.03
CA ILE A 49 8.72 -11.18 13.66
C ILE A 49 8.33 -12.33 12.75
N ARG A 50 9.30 -12.84 12.02
CA ARG A 50 9.13 -13.98 11.13
C ARG A 50 8.97 -15.21 12.03
N ILE A 51 7.73 -15.55 12.38
CA ILE A 51 7.43 -16.92 12.84
C ILE A 51 7.70 -17.80 11.61
N SER A 52 8.85 -18.47 11.66
CA SER A 52 9.35 -19.51 10.74
C SER A 52 8.48 -19.87 9.52
N LYS A 53 8.97 -19.46 8.34
CA LYS A 53 9.29 -20.35 7.21
C LYS A 53 8.28 -21.47 6.91
N PHE A 54 7.23 -21.17 6.17
CA PHE A 54 6.57 -22.00 5.15
C PHE A 54 5.77 -20.96 4.34
N TRP A 55 6.20 -20.53 3.17
CA TRP A 55 5.82 -21.16 1.92
C TRP A 55 6.81 -20.74 0.84
N SER A 56 7.34 -21.75 0.15
CA SER A 56 8.04 -21.66 -1.12
C SER A 56 7.10 -22.31 -2.14
N CYS A 57 6.48 -21.49 -2.99
CA CYS A 57 6.13 -21.76 -4.40
C CYS A 57 5.55 -20.46 -4.95
#